data_AF-A0A497P9T1-F1
#
_entry.id   AF-A0A497P9T1-F1
#
_cell.length_a   1.000
_cell.length_b   1.000
_cell.length_c   1.000
_cell.angle_alpha   90.00
_cell.angle_beta   90.00
_cell.angle_gamma   90.00
#
_symmetry.space_group_name_H-M   'P 1'
#
loop_
_entity.id
_entity.type
_entity.pdbx_description
1 polymer ?
#
loop_
_entity_poly.entity_id
_entity_poly.type
_entity_poly.pdbx_seq_one_letter_code
_entity_poly.pdbx_strand_id
1 'polypeptide(L)'
;MRGDLHEAEHYLMDREAFTFPTAKPQWAPPRHYNIEHLRVEWKVDMENEHIDAVSYLTLRSIVSDLRNIFLHAAELSIESVTDPSGKRLEFTMHPDNQSMSV
;
A
#
# COMPACT_ATOMS: atom_id res chain seq x y z
N MET A 1 -7.95 -17.77 -34.85
CA MET A 1 -7.92 -17.52 -33.39
C MET A 1 -8.73 -16.26 -33.09
N ARG A 2 -10.02 -16.43 -32.84
CA ARG A 2 -10.88 -15.44 -32.18
C ARG A 2 -11.77 -16.27 -31.27
N GLY A 3 -11.36 -16.41 -30.01
CA GLY A 3 -12.23 -16.97 -28.96
C GLY A 3 -13.31 -15.94 -28.72
N ASP A 4 -14.55 -16.34 -28.98
CA ASP A 4 -15.72 -15.48 -28.97
C ASP A 4 -16.03 -15.06 -27.53
N LEU A 5 -16.42 -13.80 -27.32
CA LEU A 5 -16.71 -13.25 -25.98
C LEU A 5 -17.77 -14.10 -25.22
N HIS A 6 -18.60 -14.82 -25.95
CA HIS A 6 -19.61 -15.73 -25.42
C HIS A 6 -19.06 -16.96 -24.68
N GLU A 7 -17.87 -17.47 -25.03
CA GLU A 7 -17.26 -18.57 -24.26
C GLU A 7 -16.82 -18.10 -22.87
N ALA A 8 -16.29 -16.87 -22.76
CA ALA A 8 -15.86 -16.29 -21.49
C ALA A 8 -17.05 -16.00 -20.55
N GLU A 9 -18.21 -15.62 -21.09
CA GLU A 9 -19.45 -15.43 -20.33
C GLU A 9 -19.97 -16.74 -19.72
N HIS A 10 -19.84 -17.85 -20.44
CA HIS A 10 -20.23 -19.17 -19.94
C HIS A 10 -19.38 -19.64 -18.75
N TYR A 11 -18.07 -19.36 -18.78
CA TYR A 11 -17.16 -19.66 -17.64
C TYR A 11 -17.39 -18.76 -16.43
N LEU A 12 -18.03 -17.59 -16.59
CA LEU A 12 -18.39 -16.69 -15.49
C LEU A 12 -19.70 -17.11 -14.81
N MET A 13 -20.62 -17.74 -15.53
CA MET A 13 -21.91 -18.21 -15.00
C MET A 13 -21.79 -19.43 -14.08
N ASP A 14 -20.79 -20.30 -14.30
CA ASP A 14 -20.54 -21.51 -13.50
C ASP A 14 -19.65 -21.28 -12.25
N ARG A 15 -19.26 -20.03 -11.97
CA ARG A 15 -18.66 -19.72 -10.67
C ARG A 15 -19.78 -19.70 -9.64
N GLU A 16 -19.96 -20.82 -8.93
CA GLU A 16 -20.65 -20.81 -7.64
C GLU A 16 -20.17 -19.59 -6.86
N ALA A 17 -21.11 -18.78 -6.39
CA ALA A 17 -20.80 -17.63 -5.57
C ALA A 17 -20.04 -18.15 -4.34
N PHE A 18 -18.71 -18.05 -4.37
CA PHE A 18 -17.84 -18.29 -3.22
C PHE A 18 -18.01 -17.10 -2.26
N THR A 19 -19.22 -16.94 -1.77
CA THR A 19 -19.61 -15.99 -0.76
C THR A 19 -20.29 -16.82 0.29
N PHE A 20 -19.65 -16.97 1.45
CA PHE A 20 -20.30 -17.59 2.60
C PHE A 20 -21.70 -16.96 2.77
N PRO A 21 -22.75 -17.74 3.09
CA PRO A 21 -24.12 -17.23 3.18
C PRO A 21 -24.31 -16.02 4.13
N THR A 22 -23.36 -15.79 5.03
CA THR A 22 -23.33 -14.69 6.00
C THR A 22 -22.30 -13.60 5.69
N ALA A 23 -21.50 -13.74 4.63
CA ALA A 23 -20.47 -12.77 4.29
C ALA A 23 -21.10 -11.50 3.72
N LYS A 24 -20.97 -10.40 4.48
CA LYS A 24 -21.26 -9.06 3.96
C LYS A 24 -20.13 -8.66 3.00
N PRO A 25 -20.43 -8.01 1.86
CA PRO A 25 -19.40 -7.42 1.02
C PRO A 25 -18.54 -6.46 1.86
N GLN A 26 -17.24 -6.70 1.89
CA GLN A 26 -16.27 -5.78 2.45
C GLN A 26 -15.50 -5.17 1.29
N TRP A 27 -15.64 -3.86 1.12
CA TRP A 27 -14.82 -3.11 0.17
C TRP A 27 -13.56 -2.64 0.87
N ALA A 28 -12.45 -2.62 0.14
CA ALA A 28 -11.24 -1.97 0.63
C ALA A 28 -11.56 -0.50 0.95
N PRO A 29 -10.95 0.06 2.00
CA PRO A 29 -11.08 1.48 2.29
C PRO A 29 -10.72 2.35 1.07
N PRO A 30 -11.32 3.54 0.93
CA PRO A 30 -10.98 4.45 -0.14
C PRO A 30 -9.48 4.77 -0.10
N ARG A 31 -8.82 4.64 -1.26
CA ARG A 31 -7.41 4.98 -1.42
C ARG A 31 -7.29 6.39 -1.98
N HIS A 32 -6.44 7.21 -1.38
CA HIS A 32 -6.20 8.59 -1.85
C HIS A 32 -4.98 8.71 -2.77
N TYR A 33 -4.14 7.68 -2.84
CA TYR A 33 -2.95 7.64 -3.67
C TYR A 33 -2.62 6.20 -4.11
N ASN A 34 -1.84 6.08 -5.18
CA ASN A 34 -1.25 4.84 -5.66
C ASN A 34 0.26 4.86 -5.44
N ILE A 35 0.81 3.73 -4.99
CA ILE A 35 2.27 3.50 -5.00
C ILE A 35 2.62 2.92 -6.37
N GLU A 36 3.47 3.62 -7.12
CA GLU A 36 3.84 3.22 -8.47
C GLU A 36 5.14 2.44 -8.52
N HIS A 37 6.08 2.86 -7.67
CA HIS A 37 7.41 2.28 -7.62
C HIS A 37 7.93 2.33 -6.19
N LEU A 38 8.63 1.27 -5.81
CA LEU A 38 9.32 1.13 -4.55
C LEU A 38 10.74 0.65 -4.85
N ARG A 39 11.73 1.41 -4.39
CA ARG A 39 13.13 0.99 -4.36
C ARG A 39 13.60 1.01 -2.92
N VAL A 40 14.23 -0.07 -2.49
CA VAL A 40 14.83 -0.14 -1.15
C VAL A 40 16.32 -0.36 -1.30
N GLU A 41 17.09 0.51 -0.68
CA GLU A 41 18.53 0.34 -0.48
C GLU A 41 18.72 -0.02 0.99
N TRP A 42 19.42 -1.11 1.28
CA TRP A 42 19.57 -1.61 2.64
C TRP A 42 20.95 -2.23 2.86
N LYS A 43 21.37 -2.19 4.12
CA LYS A 43 22.57 -2.84 4.62
C LYS A 43 22.19 -3.63 5.87
N VAL A 44 22.62 -4.88 5.91
CA VAL A 44 22.37 -5.78 7.04
C VAL A 44 23.63 -5.90 7.87
N ASP A 45 23.49 -5.68 9.17
CA ASP A 45 24.48 -6.00 10.19
C ASP A 45 24.03 -7.28 10.91
N MET A 46 24.69 -8.39 10.57
CA MET A 46 24.36 -9.71 11.12
C MET A 46 24.81 -9.88 12.57
N GLU A 47 25.82 -9.12 13.03
CA GLU A 47 26.34 -9.24 14.40
C GLU A 47 25.43 -8.53 15.39
N ASN A 48 24.86 -7.39 14.97
CA ASN A 48 23.96 -6.58 15.80
C ASN A 48 22.48 -6.81 15.49
N GLU A 49 22.15 -7.77 14.61
CA GLU A 49 20.78 -8.07 14.16
C GLU A 49 20.02 -6.81 13.68
N HIS A 50 20.73 -5.91 13.00
CA HIS A 50 20.25 -4.59 12.64
C HIS A 50 20.21 -4.38 11.12
N ILE A 51 19.23 -3.63 10.65
CA ILE A 51 19.07 -3.29 9.23
C ILE A 51 18.96 -1.77 9.11
N ASP A 52 19.93 -1.17 8.40
CA ASP A 52 19.84 0.20 7.94
C ASP A 52 19.24 0.22 6.54
N ALA A 53 18.17 0.99 6.33
CA ALA A 53 17.50 1.04 5.04
C ALA A 53 17.03 2.45 4.66
N VAL A 54 17.11 2.73 3.36
CA VAL A 54 16.52 3.90 2.72
C VAL A 54 15.52 3.41 1.67
N SER A 55 14.26 3.80 1.87
CA SER A 55 13.17 3.48 0.95
C SER A 55 12.81 4.71 0.11
N TYR A 56 12.69 4.50 -1.20
CA TYR A 56 12.27 5.50 -2.17
C TYR A 56 10.93 5.07 -2.74
N LEU A 57 9.90 5.89 -2.50
CA LEU A 57 8.54 5.65 -2.98
C LEU A 57 8.14 6.70 -4.02
N THR A 58 7.63 6.24 -5.17
CA THR A 58 6.94 7.10 -6.13
C THR A 58 5.43 6.94 -5.93
N LEU A 59 4.77 8.05 -5.59
CA LEU A 59 3.33 8.09 -5.32
C LEU A 59 2.61 8.91 -6.38
N ARG A 60 1.45 8.43 -6.85
CA ARG A 60 0.52 9.20 -7.68
C ARG A 60 -0.74 9.49 -6.87
N SER A 61 -1.05 10.77 -6.67
CA SER A 61 -2.32 11.16 -6.05
C SER A 61 -3.51 10.77 -6.93
N ILE A 62 -4.57 10.27 -6.30
CA ILE A 62 -5.86 10.00 -6.95
C ILE A 62 -6.81 11.19 -6.77
N VAL A 63 -6.71 11.88 -5.63
CA VAL A 63 -7.53 13.05 -5.28
C VAL A 63 -6.78 14.36 -5.56
N SER A 64 -7.51 15.45 -5.79
CA SER A 64 -6.94 16.79 -5.76
C SER A 64 -6.55 17.16 -4.32
N ASP A 65 -5.43 17.87 -4.14
CA ASP A 65 -4.97 18.39 -2.85
C ASP A 65 -4.62 17.35 -1.77
N LEU A 66 -4.01 16.22 -2.16
CA LEU A 66 -3.42 15.29 -1.19
C LEU A 66 -2.27 15.97 -0.43
N ARG A 67 -2.48 16.23 0.86
CA ARG A 67 -1.49 16.88 1.74
C ARG A 67 -0.77 15.92 2.69
N ASN A 68 -1.42 14.83 3.07
CA ASN A 68 -0.93 13.88 4.04
C ASN A 68 -1.01 12.47 3.46
N ILE A 69 -0.02 11.64 3.76
CA ILE A 69 0.01 10.22 3.45
C ILE A 69 0.18 9.43 4.74
N PHE A 70 -0.45 8.27 4.81
CA PHE A 70 -0.31 7.34 5.92
C PHE A 70 0.32 6.07 5.39
N LEU A 71 1.46 5.68 5.97
CA LEU A 71 2.19 4.47 5.63
C LEU A 71 2.28 3.58 6.86
N HIS A 72 2.15 2.28 6.67
CA HIS A 72 2.36 1.32 7.75
C HIS A 72 3.85 1.10 7.96
N ALA A 73 4.27 1.18 9.22
CA ALA A 73 5.65 1.01 9.64
C ALA A 73 5.65 0.31 11.00
N ALA A 74 5.79 -1.01 11.00
CA ALA A 74 5.86 -1.81 12.22
C ALA A 74 7.33 -2.04 12.59
N GLU A 75 7.68 -1.80 13.86
CA GLU A 75 9.02 -2.05 14.40
C GLU A 75 10.14 -1.27 13.69
N LEU A 76 9.80 -0.15 13.04
CA LEU A 76 10.77 0.72 12.35
C LEU A 76 11.09 1.96 13.18
N SER A 77 12.38 2.29 13.25
CA SER A 77 12.84 3.62 13.69
C SER A 77 13.07 4.49 12.45
N ILE A 78 12.22 5.49 12.23
CA ILE A 78 12.34 6.40 11.08
C ILE A 78 13.19 7.60 11.48
N GLU A 79 14.34 7.78 10.83
CA GLU A 79 15.23 8.91 11.10
C GLU A 79 14.81 10.20 10.39
N SER A 80 14.38 10.08 9.13
CA SER A 80 13.95 11.22 8.32
C SER A 80 13.09 10.80 7.14
N VAL A 81 12.31 11.76 6.65
CA VAL A 81 11.56 11.66 5.39
C VAL A 81 11.92 12.88 4.55
N THR A 82 12.20 12.69 3.26
CA THR A 82 12.57 13.77 2.34
C THR A 82 11.80 13.69 1.03
N ASP A 83 11.59 14.84 0.39
CA ASP A 83 11.08 14.90 -0.98
C ASP A 83 12.20 14.66 -2.02
N PRO A 84 11.88 14.59 -3.33
CA PRO A 84 12.88 14.40 -4.38
C PRO A 84 13.93 15.51 -4.49
N SER A 85 13.67 16.70 -3.93
CA SER A 85 14.65 17.80 -3.88
C SER A 85 15.59 17.70 -2.68
N GLY A 86 15.39 16.71 -1.80
CA GLY A 86 16.13 16.53 -0.55
C GLY A 86 15.60 17.38 0.61
N LYS A 87 14.47 18.05 0.44
CA LYS A 87 13.84 18.82 1.52
C LYS A 87 13.24 17.86 2.53
N ARG A 88 13.55 18.05 3.83
CA ARG A 88 12.94 17.29 4.91
C ARG A 88 11.44 17.57 5.03
N LEU A 89 10.67 16.51 5.17
CA LEU A 89 9.24 16.52 5.42
C LEU A 89 8.97 16.19 6.88
N GLU A 90 7.93 16.81 7.43
CA GLU A 90 7.45 16.47 8.78
C GLU A 90 6.71 15.13 8.72
N PHE A 91 6.93 14.29 9.74
CA PHE A 91 6.20 13.03 9.91
C PHE A 91 5.91 12.81 11.39
N THR A 92 4.92 11.98 11.69
CA THR A 92 4.58 11.56 13.05
C THR A 92 4.28 10.07 13.05
N MET A 93 4.87 9.35 14.00
CA MET A 93 4.60 7.93 14.21
C MET A 93 3.35 7.78 15.07
N HIS A 94 2.37 7.02 14.59
CA HIS A 94 1.17 6.67 15.34
C HIS A 94 1.24 5.21 15.78
N PRO A 95 0.86 4.88 17.02
CA PRO A 95 0.76 3.48 17.44
C PRO A 95 -0.32 2.76 16.63
N ASP A 96 -0.06 1.51 16.26
CA ASP A 96 -0.89 0.69 15.35
C ASP A 96 -2.37 0.57 15.76
N ASN A 97 -2.70 0.79 17.04
CA ASN A 97 -4.06 0.74 17.55
C ASN A 97 -4.95 1.95 17.18
N GLN A 98 -4.42 2.98 16.50
CA GLN A 98 -5.16 4.23 16.21
C GLN A 98 -5.51 4.46 14.74
N SER A 99 -5.05 3.62 13.81
CA SER A 99 -5.11 3.92 12.36
C SER A 99 -6.33 3.36 11.61
N MET A 100 -7.41 2.98 12.31
CA MET A 100 -8.64 2.42 11.72
C MET A 100 -9.85 3.36 11.85
N SER A 101 -9.67 4.64 11.55
CA SER A 101 -10.80 5.52 11.24
C SER A 101 -10.42 6.56 10.19
N VAL A 102 -10.49 6.17 8.92
CA VAL A 102 -10.64 7.08 7.78
C VAL A 102 -11.77 6.55 6.92
#